data_AF-C7Q2W0-F1
#
_entry.id   AF-C7Q2W0-F1
#
_cell.length_a   1.000
_cell.length_b   1.000
_cell.length_c   1.000
_cell.angle_alpha   90.00
_cell.angle_beta   90.00
_cell.angle_gamma   90.00
#
_symmetry.space_group_name_H-M   'P 1'
#
loop_
_entity.id
_entity.type
_entity.pdbx_description
1 polymer ?
#
loop_
_entity_poly.entity_id
_entity_poly.type
_entity_poly.pdbx_seq_one_letter_code
_entity_poly.pdbx_strand_id
1 'polypeptide(L)'
;MKAPKNSVYDLYLRGPVVFEPGVLLRRRKGSRVCTHNVDRRALIARFADEISKVQQERYLRGGVTDSGELEWVVFEREKLLDLVNAELAKFSKSPVDMAAVMLIENSAVGHIDYTQKLAIRAAELVLSEGDPR
;
A
#
# COMPACT_ATOMS: atom_id res chain seq x y z
N MET A 1 -32.10 17.68 23.32
CA MET A 1 -32.25 16.92 22.07
C MET A 1 -30.99 16.09 21.86
N LYS A 2 -31.11 14.77 21.71
CA LYS A 2 -30.02 13.80 21.63
C LYS A 2 -30.29 12.91 20.41
N ALA A 3 -29.36 12.87 19.45
CA ALA A 3 -29.07 11.78 18.51
C ALA A 3 -28.00 12.23 17.49
N PRO A 4 -27.21 11.35 16.85
CA PRO A 4 -26.76 10.04 17.33
C PRO A 4 -25.23 9.84 17.25
N LYS A 5 -24.80 8.82 17.99
CA LYS A 5 -23.47 8.21 17.97
C LYS A 5 -23.37 7.28 16.74
N ASN A 6 -22.24 7.32 16.06
CA ASN A 6 -21.54 6.21 15.37
C ASN A 6 -20.72 6.78 14.20
N SER A 7 -19.63 7.45 14.56
CA SER A 7 -18.52 7.67 13.65
C SER A 7 -17.69 6.38 13.65
N VAL A 8 -17.49 5.80 12.47
CA VAL A 8 -16.65 4.59 12.24
C VAL A 8 -15.18 4.82 12.64
N TYR A 9 -14.81 6.06 12.98
CA TYR A 9 -13.45 6.48 13.29
C TYR A 9 -12.97 6.19 14.73
N ASP A 10 -13.81 5.66 15.63
CA ASP A 10 -13.48 5.53 17.06
C ASP A 10 -12.84 4.19 17.49
N LEU A 11 -12.59 3.26 16.55
CA LEU A 11 -12.12 1.90 16.89
C LEU A 11 -10.60 1.68 16.80
N TYR A 12 -9.80 2.68 16.45
CA TYR A 12 -8.34 2.53 16.28
C TYR A 12 -7.46 3.13 17.40
N LEU A 13 -8.06 3.59 18.51
CA LEU A 13 -7.34 4.28 19.60
C LEU A 13 -7.52 3.63 20.99
N ARG A 14 -7.51 2.29 21.08
CA ARG A 14 -7.40 1.60 22.38
C ARG A 14 -6.02 0.99 22.58
N GLY A 15 -5.17 1.76 23.29
CA GLY A 15 -4.39 1.37 24.48
C GLY A 15 -3.44 0.16 24.46
N PRO A 16 -2.39 0.17 25.31
CA PRO A 16 -1.29 -0.78 25.23
C PRO A 16 -1.68 -2.16 25.77
N VAL A 17 -1.24 -3.20 25.06
CA VAL A 17 -1.28 -4.59 25.56
C VAL A 17 -0.22 -4.72 26.65
N VAL A 18 -0.66 -4.87 27.89
CA VAL A 18 0.18 -5.26 29.03
C VAL A 18 0.55 -6.73 28.84
N PHE A 19 1.85 -7.02 28.77
CA PHE A 19 2.38 -8.38 28.65
C PHE A 19 2.84 -8.87 30.04
N GLU A 20 2.11 -9.81 30.61
CA GLU A 20 2.47 -10.52 31.86
C GLU A 20 3.77 -11.33 31.66
N PRO A 21 4.70 -11.37 32.64
CA PRO A 21 5.96 -12.08 32.51
C PRO A 21 5.82 -13.53 32.97
N GLY A 22 6.08 -14.49 32.08
CA GLY A 22 6.42 -15.85 32.52
C GLY A 22 5.84 -16.98 31.70
N VAL A 23 6.42 -17.24 30.52
CA VAL A 23 6.50 -18.61 30.01
C VAL A 23 7.89 -18.81 29.40
N LEU A 24 8.66 -19.67 30.05
CA LEU A 24 9.99 -20.13 29.67
C LEU A 24 9.86 -21.06 28.46
N LEU A 25 10.17 -20.60 27.24
CA LEU A 25 10.33 -21.47 26.08
C LEU A 25 11.78 -21.52 25.61
N ARG A 26 12.33 -22.73 25.75
CA ARG A 26 13.62 -23.25 25.29
C ARG A 26 14.12 -22.62 23.98
N ARG A 27 15.39 -22.21 24.01
CA ARG A 27 16.22 -21.85 22.84
C ARG A 27 16.14 -22.91 21.74
N ARG A 28 15.62 -22.56 20.56
CA ARG A 28 16.05 -23.17 19.29
C ARG A 28 17.16 -22.30 18.68
N LYS A 29 18.27 -22.96 18.34
CA LYS A 29 19.40 -22.41 17.58
C LYS A 29 18.91 -21.96 16.19
N GLY A 30 19.37 -20.79 15.77
CA GLY A 30 19.68 -20.48 14.38
C GLY A 30 18.51 -20.12 13.46
N SER A 31 18.16 -18.84 13.41
CA SER A 31 18.23 -18.02 12.20
C SER A 31 17.92 -16.59 12.59
N ARG A 32 18.81 -15.65 12.26
CA ARG A 32 18.53 -14.22 12.45
C ARG A 32 17.54 -13.81 11.38
N VAL A 33 16.24 -13.92 11.67
CA VAL A 33 15.26 -13.11 10.96
C VAL A 33 15.40 -11.72 11.56
N CYS A 34 16.19 -10.87 10.92
CA CYS A 34 16.17 -9.44 11.18
C CYS A 34 14.81 -8.96 10.65
N THR A 35 13.73 -9.16 11.42
CA THR A 35 12.45 -8.53 11.11
C THR A 35 12.65 -7.04 11.28
N HIS A 36 13.04 -6.34 10.22
CA HIS A 36 12.63 -4.96 10.08
C HIS A 36 11.11 -5.00 10.22
N ASN A 37 10.59 -4.56 11.36
CA ASN A 37 9.16 -4.32 11.52
C ASN A 37 8.84 -3.14 10.60
N VAL A 38 8.69 -3.41 9.30
CA VAL A 38 8.19 -2.45 8.34
C VAL A 38 6.78 -2.16 8.81
N ASP A 39 6.57 -0.94 9.30
CA ASP A 39 5.24 -0.52 9.70
C ASP A 39 4.36 -0.47 8.44
N ARG A 40 3.58 -1.54 8.23
CA ARG A 40 2.64 -1.67 7.13
C ARG A 40 1.69 -0.47 7.08
N ARG A 41 1.28 0.08 8.22
CA ARG A 41 0.40 1.25 8.26
C ARG A 41 1.12 2.48 7.71
N ALA A 42 2.37 2.69 8.10
CA ALA A 42 3.17 3.80 7.59
C ALA A 42 3.43 3.66 6.09
N LEU A 43 3.68 2.44 5.59
CA LEU A 43 3.87 2.19 4.15
C LEU A 43 2.59 2.49 3.36
N ILE A 44 1.44 1.98 3.81
CA ILE A 44 0.13 2.26 3.20
C ILE A 44 -0.16 3.76 3.19
N ALA A 45 0.09 4.46 4.30
CA ALA A 45 -0.14 5.91 4.38
C ALA A 45 0.70 6.68 3.37
N ARG A 46 1.98 6.30 3.18
CA ARG A 46 2.85 6.91 2.15
C ARG A 46 2.34 6.67 0.74
N PHE A 47 1.97 5.43 0.40
CA PHE A 47 1.39 5.13 -0.91
C PHE A 47 0.11 5.94 -1.16
N ALA A 48 -0.79 6.01 -0.17
CA ALA A 48 -2.04 6.75 -0.30
C ALA A 48 -1.80 8.25 -0.53
N ASP A 49 -0.85 8.84 0.18
CA ASP A 49 -0.47 10.25 0.01
C ASP A 49 0.11 10.52 -1.39
N GLU A 50 1.05 9.69 -1.85
CA GLU A 50 1.68 9.86 -3.16
C GLU A 50 0.70 9.63 -4.31
N ILE A 51 -0.15 8.60 -4.24
CA ILE A 51 -1.22 8.40 -5.23
C ILE A 51 -2.15 9.63 -5.24
N SER A 52 -2.52 10.15 -4.08
CA SER A 52 -3.38 11.34 -3.99
C SER A 52 -2.76 12.57 -4.65
N LYS A 53 -1.44 12.77 -4.52
CA LYS A 53 -0.71 13.85 -5.22
C LYS A 53 -0.72 13.66 -6.73
N VAL A 54 -0.42 12.44 -7.19
CA VAL A 54 -0.47 12.09 -8.62
C VAL A 54 -1.86 12.34 -9.20
N GLN A 55 -2.91 12.00 -8.46
CA GLN A 55 -4.30 12.23 -8.86
C GLN A 55 -4.67 13.71 -8.97
N GLN A 56 -4.05 14.57 -8.16
CA GLN A 56 -4.24 16.01 -8.30
C GLN A 56 -3.69 16.52 -9.64
N GLU A 57 -2.72 15.84 -10.26
CA GLU A 57 -2.20 16.25 -11.58
C GLU A 57 -3.05 15.76 -12.77
N ARG A 58 -4.16 15.05 -12.54
CA ARG A 58 -5.00 14.51 -13.62
C ARG A 58 -5.47 15.57 -14.60
N TYR A 59 -5.79 16.77 -14.11
CA TYR A 59 -6.28 17.87 -14.95
C TYR A 59 -5.25 18.34 -15.99
N LEU A 60 -3.96 18.05 -15.80
CA LEU A 60 -2.90 18.38 -16.74
C LEU A 60 -2.82 17.38 -17.91
N ARG A 61 -3.52 16.24 -17.82
CA ARG A 61 -3.38 15.08 -18.73
C ARG A 61 -4.74 14.62 -19.24
N GLY A 62 -5.36 15.45 -20.06
CA GLY A 62 -6.69 15.21 -20.64
C GLY A 62 -6.69 14.40 -21.93
N GLY A 63 -5.52 13.98 -22.44
CA GLY A 63 -5.40 13.27 -23.70
C GLY A 63 -5.76 11.78 -23.63
N VAL A 64 -5.69 11.15 -24.80
CA VAL A 64 -5.85 9.72 -25.01
C VAL A 64 -4.61 9.24 -25.76
N THR A 65 -3.98 8.17 -25.29
CA THR A 65 -2.81 7.56 -25.93
C THR A 65 -3.19 6.87 -27.24
N ASP A 66 -2.19 6.51 -28.05
CA ASP A 66 -2.41 5.72 -29.28
C ASP A 66 -3.04 4.34 -29.00
N SER A 67 -2.90 3.81 -27.78
CA SER A 67 -3.56 2.58 -27.31
C SER A 67 -5.04 2.78 -26.93
N GLY A 68 -5.55 4.02 -26.96
CA GLY A 68 -6.92 4.35 -26.58
C GLY A 68 -7.11 4.52 -25.06
N GLU A 69 -6.04 4.61 -24.28
CA GLU A 69 -6.09 4.77 -22.83
C GLU A 69 -6.00 6.25 -22.44
N LEU A 70 -6.61 6.64 -21.32
CA LEU A 70 -6.49 8.00 -20.82
C LEU A 70 -5.05 8.26 -20.36
N GLU A 71 -4.44 9.35 -20.81
CA GLU A 71 -3.05 9.69 -20.47
C GLU A 71 -2.80 9.76 -18.96
N TRP A 72 -3.78 10.29 -18.20
CA TRP A 72 -3.66 10.36 -16.76
C TRP A 72 -3.63 8.97 -16.09
N VAL A 73 -4.30 7.96 -16.67
CA VAL A 73 -4.30 6.58 -16.14
C VAL A 73 -2.92 5.97 -16.35
N VAL A 74 -2.38 6.09 -17.57
CA VAL A 74 -1.03 5.59 -17.87
C VAL A 74 0.00 6.25 -16.96
N PHE A 75 -0.09 7.57 -16.78
CA PHE A 75 0.77 8.30 -15.86
C PHE A 75 0.64 7.84 -14.40
N GLU A 76 -0.59 7.59 -13.91
CA GLU A 76 -0.80 7.09 -12.54
C GLU A 76 -0.13 5.73 -12.33
N ARG A 77 -0.22 4.83 -13.32
CA ARG A 77 0.43 3.51 -13.29
C ARG A 77 1.94 3.61 -13.32
N GLU A 78 2.52 4.45 -14.17
CA GLU A 78 3.96 4.69 -14.24
C GLU A 78 4.49 5.21 -12.91
N LYS A 79 3.80 6.19 -12.30
CA LYS A 79 4.18 6.72 -10.99
C LYS A 79 4.06 5.69 -9.88
N LEU A 80 3.03 4.84 -9.92
CA LEU A 80 2.89 3.76 -8.96
C LEU A 80 4.00 2.71 -9.11
N LEU A 81 4.36 2.35 -10.35
CA LEU A 81 5.46 1.43 -10.65
C LEU A 81 6.79 1.96 -10.09
N ASP A 82 7.11 3.22 -10.35
CA ASP A 82 8.30 3.90 -9.82
C ASP A 82 8.31 3.84 -8.29
N LEU A 83 7.18 4.16 -7.64
CA LEU A 83 7.09 4.19 -6.18
C LEU A 83 7.28 2.80 -5.57
N VAL A 84 6.63 1.78 -6.13
CA VAL A 84 6.74 0.39 -5.69
C VAL A 84 8.17 -0.09 -5.83
N ASN A 85 8.80 0.13 -6.98
CA ASN A 85 10.18 -0.30 -7.23
C ASN A 85 11.19 0.45 -6.36
N ALA A 86 10.96 1.73 -6.07
CA ALA A 86 11.77 2.48 -5.11
C ALA A 86 11.67 1.92 -3.69
N GLU A 87 10.48 1.49 -3.24
CA GLU A 87 10.33 0.83 -1.94
C GLU A 87 10.93 -0.58 -1.95
N LEU A 88 10.73 -1.38 -3.00
CA LEU A 88 11.35 -2.71 -3.15
C LEU A 88 12.89 -2.64 -3.08
N ALA A 89 13.49 -1.64 -3.71
CA ALA A 89 14.93 -1.40 -3.67
C ALA A 89 15.44 -1.14 -2.24
N LYS A 90 14.68 -0.42 -1.39
CA LYS A 90 15.03 -0.22 0.03
C LYS A 90 15.08 -1.54 0.81
N PHE A 91 14.33 -2.55 0.36
CA PHE A 91 14.32 -3.89 0.93
C PHE A 91 15.21 -4.89 0.18
N SER A 92 16.01 -4.45 -0.79
CA SER A 92 16.84 -5.31 -1.65
C SER A 92 16.03 -6.41 -2.36
N LYS A 93 14.78 -6.11 -2.70
CA LYS A 93 13.89 -7.01 -3.46
C LYS A 93 14.00 -6.71 -4.95
N SER A 94 13.70 -7.72 -5.77
CA SER A 94 13.64 -7.57 -7.23
C SER A 94 12.56 -6.56 -7.62
N PRO A 95 12.79 -5.75 -8.66
CA PRO A 95 11.76 -4.86 -9.19
C PRO A 95 10.62 -5.68 -9.82
N VAL A 96 9.44 -5.08 -9.82
CA VAL A 96 8.26 -5.57 -10.53
C VAL A 96 8.07 -4.81 -11.84
N ASP A 97 7.25 -5.36 -12.72
CA ASP A 97 6.88 -4.75 -14.00
C ASP A 97 5.50 -4.11 -13.97
N MET A 98 5.10 -3.52 -15.10
CA MET A 98 3.80 -2.89 -15.27
C MET A 98 2.63 -3.88 -15.11
N ALA A 99 2.83 -5.17 -15.43
CA ALA A 99 1.77 -6.17 -15.32
C ALA A 99 1.36 -6.38 -13.85
N ALA A 100 2.33 -6.39 -12.93
CA ALA A 100 2.04 -6.45 -11.49
C ALA A 100 1.23 -5.22 -11.01
N VAL A 101 1.54 -4.03 -11.53
CA VAL A 101 0.83 -2.79 -11.21
C VAL A 101 -0.60 -2.82 -11.75
N MET A 102 -0.80 -3.24 -13.00
CA MET A 102 -2.13 -3.38 -13.59
C MET A 102 -2.99 -4.41 -12.85
N LEU A 103 -2.38 -5.49 -12.35
CA LEU A 103 -3.09 -6.51 -11.58
C LEU A 103 -3.65 -5.94 -10.26
N ILE A 104 -2.83 -5.20 -9.51
CA ILE A 104 -3.29 -4.57 -8.27
C ILE A 104 -4.30 -3.45 -8.54
N GLU A 105 -4.12 -2.67 -9.60
CA GLU A 105 -5.03 -1.62 -10.04
C GLU A 105 -6.41 -2.20 -10.37
N ASN A 106 -6.47 -3.26 -11.19
CA ASN A 106 -7.72 -3.93 -11.56
C ASN A 106 -8.51 -4.44 -10.33
N SER A 107 -7.83 -4.76 -9.23
CA SER A 107 -8.50 -5.14 -7.97
C SER A 107 -9.09 -3.96 -7.18
N ALA A 108 -8.72 -2.73 -7.52
CA ALA A 108 -9.15 -1.49 -6.88
C ALA A 108 -10.13 -0.67 -7.74
N VAL A 109 -10.05 -0.77 -9.07
CA VAL A 109 -10.90 -0.03 -10.02
C VAL A 109 -12.39 -0.24 -9.74
N GLY A 110 -13.19 0.82 -9.90
CA GLY A 110 -14.64 0.78 -9.72
C GLY A 110 -15.11 0.96 -8.27
N HIS A 111 -14.19 1.15 -7.33
CA HIS A 111 -14.52 1.39 -5.93
C HIS A 111 -14.36 2.85 -5.51
N ILE A 112 -15.25 3.33 -4.63
CA ILE A 112 -15.19 4.70 -4.07
C ILE A 112 -13.92 4.94 -3.23
N ASP A 113 -13.34 3.88 -2.67
CA ASP A 113 -12.11 3.88 -1.89
C ASP A 113 -10.87 3.47 -2.73
N TYR A 114 -10.94 3.67 -4.06
CA TYR A 114 -9.91 3.31 -5.03
C TYR A 114 -8.48 3.60 -4.54
N THR A 115 -8.19 4.85 -4.18
CA THR A 115 -6.86 5.29 -3.76
C THR A 115 -6.36 4.53 -2.52
N GLN A 116 -7.26 4.28 -1.56
CA GLN A 116 -6.91 3.56 -0.34
C GLN A 116 -6.67 2.07 -0.61
N LYS A 117 -7.50 1.44 -1.45
CA LYS A 117 -7.32 0.04 -1.86
C LYS A 117 -6.04 -0.15 -2.65
N LEU A 118 -5.77 0.73 -3.60
CA LEU A 118 -4.56 0.69 -4.40
C LEU A 118 -3.31 0.82 -3.53
N ALA A 119 -3.32 1.74 -2.55
CA ALA A 119 -2.24 1.88 -1.57
C ALA A 119 -2.05 0.63 -0.70
N ILE A 120 -3.14 -0.03 -0.29
CA ILE A 120 -3.07 -1.31 0.45
C ILE A 120 -2.40 -2.38 -0.40
N ARG A 121 -2.81 -2.53 -1.67
CA ARG A 121 -2.27 -3.55 -2.57
C ARG A 121 -0.83 -3.29 -2.95
N ALA A 122 -0.44 -2.03 -3.18
CA ALA A 122 0.94 -1.65 -3.42
C ALA A 122 1.84 -1.95 -2.21
N ALA A 123 1.36 -1.66 -0.99
CA ALA A 123 2.09 -2.03 0.22
C ALA A 123 2.19 -3.55 0.39
N GLU A 124 1.13 -4.30 0.07
CA GLU A 124 1.16 -5.77 0.08
C GLU A 124 2.19 -6.30 -0.91
N LEU A 125 2.27 -5.76 -2.13
CA LEU A 125 3.24 -6.15 -3.15
C LEU A 125 4.70 -5.93 -2.68
N VAL A 126 4.97 -4.80 -2.03
CA VAL A 126 6.29 -4.53 -1.43
C VAL A 126 6.61 -5.52 -0.32
N LEU A 127 5.63 -5.86 0.52
CA LEU A 127 5.82 -6.76 1.65
C LEU A 127 5.89 -8.25 1.24
N SER A 128 5.17 -8.66 0.19
CA SER A 128 5.02 -10.06 -0.28
C SER A 128 6.17 -10.58 -1.15
N GLU A 129 7.27 -9.82 -1.29
CA GLU A 129 8.41 -10.17 -2.17
C GLU A 129 8.18 -9.85 -3.66
N GLY A 130 7.24 -8.96 -3.99
CA GLY A 130 6.97 -8.58 -5.39
C GLY A 130 6.08 -9.56 -6.15
N ASP A 131 5.52 -10.55 -5.46
CA ASP A 131 4.52 -11.47 -6.01
C ASP A 131 3.10 -10.91 -5.77
N PRO A 132 2.37 -10.55 -6.84
CA PRO A 132 0.97 -10.13 -6.73
C PRO A 132 0.07 -11.36 -6.60
N ARG A 133 -0.51 -11.58 -5.41
CA ARG A 133 -1.48 -12.66 -5.15
C ARG A 133 -2.90 -12.30 -5.56
#